data_AF-B0N0X3-F1
#
_entry.id   AF-B0N0X3-F1
#
_cell.length_a   1.000
_cell.length_b   1.000
_cell.length_c   1.000
_cell.angle_alpha   90.00
_cell.angle_beta   90.00
_cell.angle_gamma   90.00
#
_symmetry.space_group_name_H-M   'P 1'
#
loop_
_entity.id
_entity.type
_entity.pdbx_description
1 polymer ?
#
loop_
_entity_poly.entity_id
_entity_poly.type
_entity_poly.pdbx_seq_one_letter_code
_entity_poly.pdbx_strand_id
1 'polypeptide(L)'
;MLIRIKKLQFLCGAILLMQVLCPMWIVPFHLIATLLSIVIIGWQRRFCVLQVQYHYYVTILYCYRIWLLSCTSWAIFDTVYMCLCLYFSIMIILFSFRAIL
;
A
#
# COMPACT_ATOMS: atom_id res chain seq x y z
N MET A 1 -0.69 9.03 -20.27
CA MET A 1 -0.67 9.40 -18.83
C MET A 1 -1.13 8.26 -17.93
N LEU A 2 -2.26 7.62 -18.27
CA LEU A 2 -2.83 6.48 -17.54
C LEU A 2 -1.86 5.29 -17.35
N ILE A 3 -1.02 4.99 -18.37
CA ILE A 3 0.06 3.97 -18.27
C ILE A 3 1.08 4.28 -17.17
N ARG A 4 1.44 5.57 -16.98
CA ARG A 4 2.42 5.97 -15.95
C ARG A 4 1.86 5.79 -14.54
N ILE A 5 0.58 6.10 -14.33
CA ILE A 5 -0.09 5.92 -13.04
C ILE A 5 -0.25 4.43 -12.71
N LYS A 6 -0.55 3.59 -13.71
CA LYS A 6 -0.57 2.12 -13.52
C LYS A 6 0.79 1.57 -13.12
N LYS A 7 1.89 2.05 -13.71
CA LYS A 7 3.25 1.71 -13.27
C LYS A 7 3.52 2.15 -11.83
N LEU A 8 3.03 3.32 -11.42
CA LEU A 8 3.12 3.78 -10.03
C LEU A 8 2.28 2.91 -9.08
N GLN A 9 1.10 2.46 -9.49
CA GLN A 9 0.29 1.52 -8.71
C GLN A 9 1.00 0.18 -8.53
N PHE A 10 1.54 -0.38 -9.62
CA PHE A 10 2.32 -1.61 -9.56
C PHE A 10 3.53 -1.45 -8.63
N LEU A 11 4.28 -0.35 -8.75
CA LEU A 11 5.42 -0.05 -7.89
C LEU A 11 4.99 0.09 -6.42
N CYS A 12 3.88 0.77 -6.15
CA CYS A 12 3.31 0.90 -4.80
C CYS A 12 3.00 -0.47 -4.20
N GLY A 13 2.33 -1.34 -4.96
CA GLY A 13 2.05 -2.72 -4.53
C GLY A 13 3.33 -3.52 -4.31
N ALA A 14 4.30 -3.46 -5.21
CA ALA A 14 5.59 -4.16 -5.08
C ALA A 14 6.37 -3.72 -3.84
N ILE A 15 6.41 -2.41 -3.53
CA ILE A 15 7.06 -1.89 -2.33
C ILE A 15 6.31 -2.33 -1.06
N LEU A 16 4.97 -2.33 -1.10
CA LEU A 16 4.15 -2.83 0.00
C LEU A 16 4.30 -4.35 0.19
N LEU A 17 4.67 -5.10 -0.85
CA LEU A 17 5.04 -6.51 -0.75
C LEU A 17 6.43 -6.67 -0.12
N MET A 18 7.39 -5.82 -0.50
CA MET A 18 8.76 -5.88 -0.02
C MET A 18 8.87 -5.67 1.49
N GLN A 19 8.01 -4.86 2.11
CA GLN A 19 7.98 -4.80 3.60
C GLN A 19 7.65 -6.15 4.25
N VAL A 20 6.87 -7.01 3.60
CA VAL A 20 6.52 -8.34 4.13
C VAL A 20 7.70 -9.29 4.02
N LEU A 21 8.44 -9.21 2.92
CA LEU A 21 9.63 -10.04 2.66
C LEU A 21 10.86 -9.56 3.44
N CYS A 22 10.95 -8.27 3.74
CA CYS A 22 12.07 -7.63 4.43
C CYS A 22 11.59 -6.96 5.74
N PRO A 23 11.33 -7.73 6.81
CA PRO A 23 10.70 -7.23 8.03
C PRO A 23 11.53 -6.15 8.76
N MET A 24 12.87 -6.15 8.60
CA MET A 24 13.75 -5.12 9.15
C MET A 24 13.45 -3.71 8.60
N TRP A 25 12.82 -3.63 7.42
CA TRP A 25 12.55 -2.39 6.70
C TRP A 25 11.05 -2.11 6.55
N ILE A 26 10.19 -2.67 7.43
CA ILE A 26 8.73 -2.50 7.36
C ILE A 26 8.34 -1.02 7.30
N VAL A 27 8.80 -0.24 8.27
CA VAL A 27 8.43 1.18 8.40
C VAL A 27 8.86 2.00 7.18
N PRO A 28 10.13 1.96 6.72
CA PRO A 28 10.55 2.74 5.56
C PRO A 28 9.88 2.29 4.26
N PHE A 29 9.71 0.99 4.02
CA PHE A 29 9.02 0.53 2.81
C PHE A 29 7.54 0.92 2.80
N HIS A 30 6.83 0.78 3.93
CA HIS A 30 5.44 1.22 4.01
C HIS A 30 5.31 2.74 3.85
N LEU A 31 6.24 3.52 4.40
CA LEU A 31 6.27 4.96 4.20
C LEU A 31 6.38 5.32 2.71
N ILE A 32 7.28 4.66 1.97
CA ILE A 32 7.42 4.88 0.52
C ILE A 32 6.12 4.51 -0.21
N ALA A 33 5.49 3.37 0.14
CA ALA A 33 4.20 2.97 -0.43
C ALA A 33 3.07 3.98 -0.11
N THR A 34 3.12 4.60 1.07
CA THR A 34 2.17 5.64 1.50
C THR A 34 2.36 6.93 0.70
N LEU A 35 3.60 7.38 0.52
CA LEU A 35 3.90 8.55 -0.31
C LEU A 35 3.44 8.36 -1.76
N LEU A 36 3.71 7.18 -2.33
CA LEU A 36 3.22 6.81 -3.66
C LEU A 36 1.69 6.80 -3.71
N SER A 37 1.03 6.27 -2.68
CA SER A 37 -0.42 6.25 -2.56
C SER A 37 -1.01 7.66 -2.51
N ILE A 38 -0.42 8.60 -1.75
CA ILE A 38 -0.84 10.01 -1.69
C ILE A 38 -0.73 10.66 -3.08
N VAL A 39 0.36 10.41 -3.81
CA VAL A 39 0.52 10.91 -5.18
C VAL A 39 -0.59 10.35 -6.08
N ILE A 40 -0.87 9.05 -6.03
CA ILE A 40 -1.92 8.41 -6.85
C ILE A 40 -3.31 8.99 -6.50
N ILE A 41 -3.59 9.20 -5.21
CA ILE A 41 -4.82 9.85 -4.73
C ILE A 41 -4.93 11.29 -5.26
N GLY A 42 -3.87 12.10 -5.19
CA GLY A 42 -3.89 13.48 -5.70
C GLY A 42 -4.20 13.56 -7.20
N TRP A 43 -3.72 12.58 -7.96
CA TRP A 43 -3.98 12.48 -9.40
C TRP A 43 -5.37 11.90 -9.76
N GLN A 44 -6.15 11.42 -8.79
CA GLN A 44 -7.46 10.80 -9.02
C GLN A 44 -8.46 11.71 -9.76
N ARG A 45 -8.38 13.04 -9.55
CA ARG A 45 -9.29 14.01 -10.20
C ARG A 45 -9.22 13.96 -11.73
N ARG A 46 -8.13 13.46 -12.30
CA ARG A 46 -7.97 13.28 -13.76
C ARG A 46 -8.26 11.86 -14.23
N PHE A 47 -8.39 10.88 -13.32
CA PHE A 47 -8.46 9.45 -13.65
C PHE A 47 -9.50 8.75 -12.78
N CYS A 48 -10.79 8.94 -13.11
CA CYS A 48 -11.95 8.38 -12.39
C CYS A 48 -12.06 6.84 -12.37
N VAL A 49 -11.21 6.12 -13.10
CA VAL A 49 -11.33 4.66 -13.34
C VAL A 49 -10.47 3.82 -12.38
N LEU A 50 -9.55 4.46 -11.63
CA LEU A 50 -8.66 3.74 -10.72
C LEU A 50 -9.37 3.49 -9.39
N GLN A 51 -9.25 2.27 -8.84
CA GLN A 51 -9.78 1.95 -7.51
C GLN A 51 -8.93 2.58 -6.40
N VAL A 52 -9.09 3.89 -6.20
CA VAL A 52 -8.31 4.71 -5.25
C VAL A 52 -8.54 4.31 -3.79
N GLN A 53 -9.66 3.64 -3.49
CA GLN A 53 -10.00 3.14 -2.14
C GLN A 53 -8.84 2.37 -1.49
N TYR A 54 -8.15 1.52 -2.25
CA TYR A 54 -7.01 0.74 -1.74
C TYR A 54 -5.83 1.61 -1.31
N HIS A 55 -5.59 2.74 -1.98
CA HIS A 55 -4.52 3.67 -1.62
C HIS A 55 -4.83 4.45 -0.33
N TYR A 56 -6.12 4.72 -0.06
CA TYR A 56 -6.53 5.24 1.25
C TYR A 56 -6.28 4.21 2.35
N TYR A 57 -6.60 2.92 2.10
CA TYR A 57 -6.34 1.86 3.09
C TYR A 57 -4.86 1.67 3.40
N VAL A 58 -3.96 1.75 2.40
CA VAL A 58 -2.51 1.75 2.64
C VAL A 58 -2.10 2.89 3.59
N THR A 59 -2.65 4.08 3.38
CA THR A 59 -2.35 5.25 4.23
C THR A 59 -2.83 5.04 5.67
N ILE A 60 -4.05 4.50 5.85
CA ILE A 60 -4.60 4.18 7.17
C ILE A 60 -3.77 3.09 7.87
N LEU A 61 -3.34 2.07 7.14
CA LEU A 61 -2.48 1.00 7.65
C LEU A 61 -1.11 1.51 8.10
N TYR A 62 -0.55 2.51 7.41
CA TYR A 62 0.67 3.14 7.85
C TYR A 62 0.48 3.85 9.19
N CYS A 63 -0.60 4.62 9.35
CA CYS A 63 -0.95 5.23 10.65
C CYS A 63 -1.14 4.16 11.74
N TYR A 64 -1.83 3.06 11.41
CA TYR A 64 -1.97 1.93 12.31
C TYR A 64 -0.62 1.31 12.69
N ARG A 65 0.33 1.22 11.76
CA ARG A 65 1.70 0.75 12.06
C ARG A 65 2.41 1.66 13.06
N ILE A 66 2.34 2.98 12.87
CA ILE A 66 2.96 3.94 13.79
C ILE A 66 2.34 3.84 15.18
N TRP A 67 1.03 3.66 15.27
CA TRP A 67 0.36 3.38 16.54
C TRP A 67 0.82 2.07 17.17
N LEU A 68 0.97 0.99 16.39
CA LEU A 68 1.46 -0.31 16.88
C LEU A 68 2.87 -0.25 17.47
N LEU A 69 3.75 0.62 16.95
CA LEU A 69 5.07 0.84 17.55
C LEU A 69 4.97 1.35 19.01
N SER A 70 3.86 1.99 19.37
CA SER A 70 3.57 2.48 20.73
C SER A 70 2.85 1.44 21.60
N CYS A 71 2.31 0.37 21.00
CA CYS A 71 1.52 -0.67 21.67
C CYS A 71 2.13 -2.06 21.42
N THR A 72 3.30 -2.32 22.00
CA THR A 72 4.09 -3.54 21.77
C THR A 72 3.56 -4.81 22.44
N SER A 73 2.52 -4.71 23.27
CA SER A 73 2.11 -5.81 24.16
C SER A 73 1.26 -6.91 23.48
N TRP A 74 0.80 -6.70 22.24
CA TRP A 74 -0.22 -7.55 21.62
C TRP A 74 0.21 -8.06 20.23
N ALA A 75 0.87 -9.22 20.19
CA ALA A 75 1.36 -9.86 18.95
C ALA A 75 0.26 -10.17 17.91
N ILE A 76 -0.99 -10.26 18.34
CA ILE A 76 -2.15 -10.45 17.46
C ILE A 76 -2.30 -9.24 16.52
N PHE A 77 -2.06 -8.01 17.01
CA PHE A 77 -2.22 -6.82 16.19
C PHE A 77 -1.15 -6.67 15.10
N ASP A 78 0.09 -7.07 15.39
CA ASP A 78 1.15 -7.16 14.38
C ASP A 78 0.80 -8.20 13.31
N THR A 79 0.26 -9.35 13.71
CA THR A 79 -0.18 -10.38 12.77
C THR A 79 -1.28 -9.87 11.85
N VAL A 80 -2.31 -9.23 12.41
CA VAL A 80 -3.41 -8.62 11.64
C VAL A 80 -2.89 -7.56 10.68
N TYR A 81 -1.98 -6.69 11.14
CA TYR A 81 -1.33 -5.70 10.28
C TYR A 81 -0.61 -6.35 9.08
N MET A 82 0.17 -7.41 9.32
CA MET A 82 0.91 -8.11 8.27
C MET A 82 -0.02 -8.79 7.26
N CYS A 83 -1.09 -9.44 7.74
CA CYS A 83 -2.10 -10.05 6.88
C CYS A 83 -2.79 -9.02 5.98
N LEU A 84 -3.17 -7.87 6.54
CA LEU A 84 -3.79 -6.78 5.77
C LEU A 84 -2.82 -6.19 4.76
N CYS A 85 -1.55 -5.97 5.14
CA CYS A 85 -0.52 -5.49 4.22
C CYS A 85 -0.32 -6.42 3.02
N LEU A 86 -0.24 -7.74 3.26
CA LEU A 86 -0.12 -8.74 2.21
C LEU A 86 -1.35 -8.72 1.29
N TYR A 87 -2.55 -8.70 1.87
CA TYR A 87 -3.80 -8.64 1.11
C TYR A 87 -3.85 -7.42 0.19
N PHE A 88 -3.62 -6.21 0.72
CA PHE A 88 -3.67 -4.99 -0.07
C PHE A 88 -2.57 -4.91 -1.11
N SER A 89 -1.37 -5.40 -0.79
CA SER A 89 -0.27 -5.49 -1.74
C SER A 89 -0.67 -6.31 -2.96
N ILE A 90 -1.21 -7.53 -2.75
CA ILE A 90 -1.64 -8.41 -3.83
C ILE A 90 -2.79 -7.77 -4.62
N MET A 91 -3.79 -7.18 -3.95
CA MET A 91 -4.91 -6.51 -4.61
C MET A 91 -4.44 -5.37 -5.51
N ILE A 92 -3.57 -4.48 -5.01
CA ILE A 92 -3.04 -3.34 -5.78
C ILE A 92 -2.26 -3.85 -7.01
N ILE A 93 -1.46 -4.90 -6.85
CA ILE A 93 -0.73 -5.52 -7.96
C ILE A 93 -1.71 -6.09 -9.00
N LEU A 94 -2.71 -6.86 -8.58
CA LEU A 94 -3.71 -7.44 -9.49
C LEU A 94 -4.50 -6.35 -10.24
N PHE A 95 -4.91 -5.27 -9.58
CA PHE A 95 -5.61 -4.17 -10.24
C PHE A 95 -4.72 -3.40 -11.21
N SER A 96 -3.42 -3.33 -10.95
CA SER A 96 -2.48 -2.76 -11.91
C SER A 96 -2.42 -3.58 -13.21
N PHE A 97 -2.58 -4.91 -13.14
CA PHE A 97 -2.59 -5.82 -14.29
C PHE A 97 -3.96 -5.96 -14.98
N ARG A 98 -5.06 -6.03 -14.22
CA ARG A 98 -6.41 -6.26 -14.76
C ARG A 98 -6.89 -5.14 -15.69
N ALA A 99 -6.25 -3.99 -15.65
CA ALA A 99 -6.52 -2.88 -16.56
C ALA A 99 -5.51 -2.76 -17.71
N ILE A 100 -4.49 -3.62 -17.79
CA ILE A 100 -3.48 -3.67 -18.88
C ILE A 100 -3.94 -4.59 -20.03
N LEU A 101 -4.75 -5.61 -19.72
CA LEU A 101 -5.43 -6.50 -20.67
C LEU A 101 -6.77 -5.90 -21.10
#